data_AF-A0A350BU08-F1
#
_entry.id   AF-A0A350BU08-F1
#
_cell.length_a   1.000
_cell.length_b   1.000
_cell.length_c   1.000
_cell.angle_alpha   90.00
_cell.angle_beta   90.00
_cell.angle_gamma   90.00
#
_symmetry.space_group_name_H-M   'P 1'
#
loop_
_entity.id
_entity.type
_entity.pdbx_description
1 polymer ?
#
loop_
_entity_poly.entity_id
_entity_poly.type
_entity_poly.pdbx_seq_one_letter_code
_entity_poly.pdbx_strand_id
1 'polypeptide(L)' 'VSAFPVDTHIHRLAYRWKLSTGKNVDKTEKDLKEAFPRETWNKVHLQIIFFGRKYCPARGHNALACPICKDFGRASLFK' A
#
# COMPACT_ATOMS: atom_id res chain seq x y z
N VAL A 1 -0.05 21.12 -9.15
CA VAL A 1 -0.55 19.73 -9.37
C VAL A 1 -0.57 19.03 -8.02
N SER A 2 -1.70 18.51 -7.56
CA SER A 2 -1.69 17.60 -6.40
C SER A 2 -1.33 16.21 -6.94
N ALA A 3 -0.21 15.66 -6.49
CA ALA A 3 0.18 14.29 -6.81
C ALA A 3 -0.01 13.41 -5.57
N PHE A 4 -0.29 12.12 -5.74
CA PHE A 4 -0.20 11.14 -4.65
C PHE A 4 1.12 10.41 -4.90
N PRO A 5 2.22 10.78 -4.22
CA PRO A 5 3.51 10.19 -4.55
C PRO A 5 3.48 8.69 -4.22
N VAL A 6 3.84 7.85 -5.19
CA VAL A 6 3.94 6.41 -5.00
C VAL A 6 5.41 6.03 -5.01
N ASP A 7 5.92 5.64 -3.84
CA ASP A 7 7.26 5.08 -3.69
C ASP A 7 7.22 3.54 -3.66
N THR A 8 8.37 2.91 -3.44
CA THR A 8 8.48 1.43 -3.39
C THR A 8 7.74 0.81 -2.20
N HIS A 9 7.51 1.56 -1.11
CA HIS A 9 6.70 1.08 0.02
C HIS A 9 5.22 1.08 -0.37
N ILE A 10 4.73 2.20 -0.87
CA ILE A 10 3.34 2.39 -1.24
C ILE A 10 2.96 1.42 -2.35
N HIS A 11 3.80 1.26 -3.37
CA HIS A 11 3.54 0.32 -4.46
C HIS A 11 3.39 -1.12 -3.95
N ARG A 12 4.32 -1.57 -3.09
CA ARG A 12 4.24 -2.91 -2.48
C ARG A 12 2.99 -3.09 -1.63
N LEU A 13 2.65 -2.10 -0.81
CA LEU A 13 1.51 -2.18 0.11
C LEU A 13 0.18 -2.11 -0.62
N ALA A 14 0.05 -1.23 -1.61
CA ALA A 14 -1.11 -1.15 -2.48
C ALA A 14 -1.37 -2.50 -3.17
N TYR A 15 -0.31 -3.18 -3.62
CA TYR A 15 -0.44 -4.54 -4.12
C TYR A 15 -0.89 -5.51 -3.02
N ARG A 16 -0.21 -5.58 -1.88
CA ARG A 16 -0.52 -6.50 -0.76
C ARG A 16 -1.95 -6.37 -0.26
N TRP A 17 -2.50 -5.15 -0.23
CA TRP A 17 -3.83 -4.84 0.28
C TRP A 17 -4.91 -4.82 -0.81
N LYS A 18 -4.60 -5.30 -2.02
CA LYS A 18 -5.55 -5.37 -3.15
C LYS A 18 -6.06 -3.99 -3.61
N LEU A 19 -5.40 -2.89 -3.21
CA LEU A 19 -5.72 -1.54 -3.68
C LEU A 19 -5.26 -1.31 -5.13
N SER A 20 -4.24 -2.04 -5.58
CA SER A 20 -3.79 -1.98 -6.97
C SER A 20 -3.31 -3.34 -7.48
N THR A 21 -3.46 -3.55 -8.79
CA THR A 21 -2.82 -4.62 -9.57
C THR A 21 -1.78 -4.05 -10.55
N GLY A 22 -1.40 -2.79 -10.38
CA GLY A 22 -0.48 -2.07 -11.24
C GLY A 22 0.86 -2.77 -11.35
N LYS A 23 1.34 -2.93 -12.58
CA LYS A 23 2.71 -3.40 -12.87
C LYS A 23 3.73 -2.26 -12.81
N ASN A 24 3.25 -1.02 -12.75
CA ASN A 24 4.06 0.19 -12.72
C ASN A 24 3.49 1.20 -11.71
N VAL A 25 4.29 2.21 -11.42
CA VAL A 25 3.99 3.28 -10.47
C VAL A 25 2.78 4.09 -10.93
N ASP A 26 2.72 4.46 -12.22
CA ASP A 26 1.65 5.30 -12.77
C ASP A 26 0.26 4.69 -12.57
N LYS A 27 0.11 3.39 -12.87
CA LYS A 27 -1.16 2.68 -12.64
C LYS A 27 -1.51 2.62 -11.16
N THR A 28 -0.51 2.40 -10.30
CA THR A 28 -0.74 2.36 -8.86
C THR A 28 -1.16 3.72 -8.32
N GLU A 29 -0.54 4.80 -8.79
CA GLU A 29 -0.90 6.16 -8.42
C GLU A 29 -2.34 6.46 -8.84
N LYS A 30 -2.73 6.08 -10.06
CA LYS A 30 -4.10 6.23 -10.54
C LYS A 30 -5.09 5.47 -9.64
N ASP A 31 -4.83 4.19 -9.37
CA ASP A 31 -5.70 3.35 -8.53
C ASP A 31 -5.84 3.94 -7.11
N LEU A 32 -4.76 4.46 -6.52
CA LEU A 32 -4.79 5.08 -5.19
C LEU A 32 -5.49 6.45 -5.17
N LYS A 33 -5.37 7.24 -6.25
CA LYS A 33 -6.11 8.50 -6.38
C LYS A 33 -7.61 8.27 -6.52
N GLU A 34 -8.02 7.16 -7.14
CA GLU A 34 -9.42 6.74 -7.22
C GLU A 34 -9.93 6.18 -5.89
N ALA A 35 -9.06 5.52 -5.11
CA ALA A 35 -9.42 4.92 -3.82
C ALA A 35 -9.54 5.93 -2.66
N PHE A 36 -8.83 7.06 -2.71
CA PHE A 36 -8.77 8.03 -1.61
C PHE A 36 -9.17 9.45 -2.04
N PRO A 37 -9.93 10.20 -1.22
CA PRO A 37 -10.25 11.60 -1.48
C PRO A 37 -9.00 12.48 -1.57
N ARG A 38 -9.01 13.47 -2.47
CA ARG A 38 -7.84 14.29 -2.83
C ARG A 38 -7.24 15.05 -1.65
N GLU A 39 -8.08 15.53 -0.75
CA GLU A 39 -7.71 16.22 0.48
C GLU A 39 -6.93 15.32 1.46
N THR A 40 -7.05 13.99 1.32
CA THR A 40 -6.38 13.03 2.22
C THR A 40 -5.05 12.49 1.68
N TRP A 41 -4.70 12.75 0.41
CA TRP A 41 -3.57 12.10 -0.26
C TRP A 41 -2.25 12.20 0.50
N ASN A 42 -1.87 13.39 0.97
CA ASN A 42 -0.64 13.58 1.76
C ASN A 42 -0.66 12.81 3.09
N LYS A 43 -1.81 12.79 3.76
CA LYS A 43 -2.00 12.08 5.03
C LYS A 43 -1.90 10.58 4.83
N VAL A 44 -2.62 10.05 3.84
CA VAL A 44 -2.62 8.62 3.50
C VAL A 44 -1.22 8.19 3.06
N HIS A 45 -0.54 8.97 2.23
CA HIS A 45 0.84 8.71 1.81
C HIS A 45 1.76 8.44 3.01
N LEU A 46 1.80 9.35 3.99
CA LEU A 46 2.62 9.19 5.19
C LEU A 46 2.17 8.00 6.05
N GLN A 47 0.86 7.81 6.22
CA GLN A 47 0.32 6.68 6.99
C GLN A 47 0.74 5.33 6.40
N ILE A 48 0.67 5.17 5.07
CA ILE A 48 1.09 3.94 4.38
C ILE A 48 2.59 3.70 4.58
N ILE A 49 3.43 4.74 4.45
CA ILE A 49 4.87 4.63 4.67
C ILE A 49 5.19 4.19 6.10
N PHE A 50 4.63 4.87 7.11
CA PHE A 50 4.88 4.52 8.51
C PHE A 50 4.38 3.12 8.85
N PHE A 51 3.20 2.75 8.36
CA PHE A 51 2.68 1.40 8.51
C PHE A 51 3.61 0.36 7.87
N GLY A 52 4.08 0.61 6.65
CA GLY A 52 4.99 -0.27 5.94
C GLY A 52 6.32 -0.49 6.64
N ARG A 53 6.84 0.54 7.30
CA ARG A 53 8.07 0.45 8.08
C ARG A 53 7.86 -0.34 9.37
N LYS A 54 6.76 -0.11 10.07
CA LYS A 54 6.53 -0.68 11.41
C LYS A 54 5.94 -2.09 11.38
N TYR A 55 4.97 -2.35 10.50
CA TYR A 55 4.16 -3.57 10.54
C TYR A 55 4.27 -4.42 9.28
N CYS A 56 4.61 -3.83 8.13
CA CYS A 56 4.61 -4.53 6.85
C CYS A 56 5.93 -4.37 6.07
N PRO A 57 7.07 -4.81 6.67
CA PRO A 57 8.39 -4.63 6.08
C PRO A 57 8.51 -5.37 4.74
N ALA A 58 9.52 -5.01 3.94
CA ALA A 58 9.77 -5.69 2.66
C ALA A 58 10.29 -7.12 2.89
N ARG A 59 11.32 -7.25 3.74
CA ARG A 59 11.94 -8.52 4.14
C ARG A 59 11.41 -8.96 5.50
N GLY A 60 11.26 -10.26 5.73
CA GLY A 60 10.80 -10.81 7.02
C GLY A 60 9.36 -10.44 7.39
N HIS A 61 8.52 -10.10 6.41
CA HIS A 61 7.11 -9.77 6.65
C HIS A 61 6.35 -10.99 7.16
N ASN A 62 5.89 -10.93 8.41
CA ASN A 62 4.95 -11.90 8.95
C ASN A 62 3.51 -11.45 8.63
N ALA A 63 2.89 -12.09 7.64
CA ALA A 63 1.54 -11.74 7.19
C ALA A 63 0.46 -11.98 8.25
N LEU A 64 0.63 -12.97 9.13
CA LEU A 64 -0.30 -13.29 10.22
C LEU A 64 -0.22 -12.27 11.36
N ALA A 65 0.96 -11.69 11.60
CA ALA A 65 1.15 -10.65 12.61
C ALA A 65 0.86 -9.23 12.09
N CYS A 66 0.77 -9.04 10.77
CA CYS A 66 0.51 -7.74 10.17
C CYS A 66 -0.98 -7.34 10.35
N PRO A 67 -1.28 -6.18 10.97
CA PRO A 67 -2.65 -5.78 11.31
C PRO A 67 -3.61 -5.70 10.11
N ILE A 68 -3.11 -5.37 8.92
CA ILE A 68 -3.93 -5.26 7.70
C ILE A 68 -3.84 -6.53 6.86
N CYS A 69 -2.64 -7.07 6.68
CA CYS A 69 -2.48 -8.21 5.78
C CYS A 69 -3.21 -9.45 6.31
N LYS A 70 -3.27 -9.68 7.63
CA LYS A 70 -3.96 -10.83 8.23
C LYS A 70 -5.43 -10.92 7.80
N ASP A 71 -6.12 -9.78 7.68
CA ASP A 71 -7.56 -9.71 7.41
C ASP A 71 -7.84 -9.45 5.92
N PHE A 72 -7.06 -8.56 5.28
CA PHE A 72 -7.36 -8.05 3.94
C PHE A 72 -6.31 -8.41 2.88
N GLY A 73 -5.20 -9.03 3.29
CA GLY A 73 -4.07 -9.36 2.44
C GLY A 73 -4.44 -10.26 1.27
N ARG A 74 -3.65 -10.19 0.19
CA ARG A 74 -3.72 -11.16 -0.90
C ARG A 74 -3.41 -12.57 -0.40
N ALA A 75 -4.10 -13.57 -0.98
CA ALA A 75 -3.88 -14.98 -0.67
C ALA A 75 -2.43 -15.43 -0.89
N SER A 76 -1.69 -14.79 -1.81
CA SER A 76 -0.27 -15.06 -2.05
C SER A 76 0.66 -14.72 -0.87
N LEU A 77 0.17 -14.05 0.18
CA LEU A 77 0.95 -13.73 1.38
C LEU A 77 0.94 -14.84 2.43
N PHE A 78 0.07 -15.83 2.28
CA PHE A 78 -0.14 -16.91 3.26
C PHE A 78 0.18 -18.31 2.71
N LYS A 79 0.73 -18.35 1.49
CA LYS A 79 1.23 -19.56 0.86
C LYS A 79 2.67 -19.82 1.27
#